data_AF-A0AAU3E3Y2-F1
#
_entry.id   AF-A0AAU3E3Y2-F1
#
_cell.length_a   1.000
_cell.length_b   1.000
_cell.length_c   1.000
_cell.angle_alpha   90.00
_cell.angle_beta   90.00
_cell.angle_gamma   90.00
#
_symmetry.space_group_name_H-M   'P 1'
#
loop_
_entity.id
_entity.type
_entity.pdbx_description
1 polymer ?
#
loop_
_entity_poly.entity_id
_entity_poly.type
_entity_poly.pdbx_seq_one_letter_code
_entity_poly.pdbx_strand_id
1 'polypeptide(L)'
;MSEDVELAPHRFAGLVAPAVDRVFVAGILAGRDGGGEELSQRYGGPAATGFLVEFRTRLAAPGGTVDPAGFAAVTRYRDPGSCQRALDKQVAYGMLHRRPDGCFSATERGQAFLAEIYQVHAEVTEELWAGHDDRVVRLIEALGRLLTYAMVAAEEEPGSAGDAFAVVAPPHEPDGAPPGVLLLNRLGTLRYHRADAHEAAWTAAGHSALSVTELTAGPERLAIEQETDRRAAGPYVVLTAEERLAVLADLAALPG
;
A
#
# COMPACT_ATOMS: atom_id res chain seq x y z
N MET A 1 -2.41 1.11 -41.06
CA MET A 1 -2.06 2.01 -39.95
C MET A 1 -3.15 1.85 -38.93
N SER A 2 -2.91 1.06 -37.88
CA SER A 2 -3.90 0.88 -36.82
C SER A 2 -4.02 2.21 -36.09
N GLU A 3 -5.24 2.71 -35.88
CA GLU A 3 -5.47 3.78 -34.91
C GLU A 3 -4.95 3.26 -33.57
N ASP A 4 -3.84 3.82 -33.08
CA ASP A 4 -3.29 3.51 -31.77
C ASP A 4 -4.37 3.86 -30.74
N VAL A 5 -4.95 2.84 -30.11
CA VAL A 5 -5.87 3.02 -28.99
C VAL A 5 -5.05 3.59 -27.85
N GLU A 6 -5.07 4.91 -27.72
CA GLU A 6 -4.36 5.61 -26.65
C GLU A 6 -5.02 5.28 -25.31
N LEU A 7 -4.36 4.44 -24.51
CA LEU A 7 -4.80 4.13 -23.16
C LEU A 7 -4.51 5.32 -22.25
N ALA A 8 -5.47 6.24 -22.13
CA ALA A 8 -5.34 7.43 -21.31
C ALA A 8 -5.07 7.09 -19.82
N PRO A 9 -4.26 7.89 -19.09
CA PRO A 9 -3.87 7.61 -17.70
C PRO A 9 -5.03 7.33 -16.72
N HIS A 10 -6.13 8.06 -16.83
CA HIS A 10 -7.30 7.84 -15.97
C HIS A 10 -8.02 6.52 -16.26
N ARG A 11 -8.13 6.11 -17.54
CA ARG A 11 -8.66 4.79 -17.89
C ARG A 11 -7.74 3.67 -17.41
N PHE A 12 -6.44 3.89 -17.53
CA PHE A 12 -5.44 2.98 -16.99
C PHE A 12 -5.54 2.84 -15.47
N ALA A 13 -5.70 3.94 -14.74
CA ALA A 13 -5.83 3.93 -13.28
C ALA A 13 -6.98 3.03 -12.80
N GLY A 14 -8.13 3.07 -13.47
CA GLY A 14 -9.26 2.17 -13.19
C GLY A 14 -8.99 0.72 -13.54
N LEU A 15 -8.36 0.45 -14.70
CA LEU A 15 -8.05 -0.91 -15.14
C LEU A 15 -6.97 -1.60 -14.28
N VAL A 16 -5.95 -0.85 -13.86
CA VAL A 16 -4.78 -1.40 -13.16
C VAL A 16 -5.06 -1.64 -11.67
N ALA A 17 -5.99 -0.87 -11.07
CA ALA A 17 -6.35 -0.98 -9.66
C ALA A 17 -6.69 -2.42 -9.19
N PRO A 18 -7.64 -3.15 -9.81
CA PRO A 18 -7.94 -4.52 -9.40
C PRO A 18 -6.77 -5.49 -9.59
N ALA A 19 -5.92 -5.27 -10.60
CA ALA A 19 -4.74 -6.10 -10.83
C ALA A 19 -3.68 -5.88 -9.75
N VAL A 20 -3.44 -4.62 -9.36
CA VAL A 20 -2.57 -4.24 -8.24
C VAL A 20 -3.08 -4.84 -6.93
N ASP A 21 -4.39 -4.69 -6.65
CA ASP A 21 -5.00 -5.22 -5.43
C ASP A 21 -4.86 -6.74 -5.34
N ARG A 22 -5.14 -7.46 -6.44
CA ARG A 22 -4.99 -8.93 -6.49
C ARG A 22 -3.57 -9.36 -6.15
N VAL A 23 -2.58 -8.85 -6.87
CA VAL A 23 -1.17 -9.25 -6.70
C VAL A 23 -0.67 -8.89 -5.30
N PHE A 24 -1.02 -7.71 -4.78
CA PHE A 24 -0.65 -7.32 -3.42
C PHE A 24 -1.29 -8.22 -2.37
N VAL A 25 -2.62 -8.46 -2.46
CA VAL A 25 -3.34 -9.29 -1.49
C VAL A 25 -2.79 -10.71 -1.50
N ALA A 26 -2.50 -11.27 -2.67
CA ALA A 26 -1.87 -12.58 -2.78
C ALA A 26 -0.51 -12.65 -2.07
N GLY A 27 0.35 -11.64 -2.25
CA GLY A 27 1.63 -11.57 -1.53
C GLY A 27 1.46 -11.46 0.00
N ILE A 28 0.48 -10.68 0.47
CA ILE A 28 0.19 -10.59 1.91
C ILE A 28 -0.38 -11.90 2.47
N LEU A 29 -1.26 -12.58 1.73
CA LEU A 29 -1.81 -13.87 2.13
C LEU A 29 -0.74 -14.96 2.12
N ALA A 30 0.10 -15.02 1.08
CA ALA A 30 1.23 -15.93 1.01
C ALA A 30 2.20 -15.71 2.18
N GLY A 31 2.51 -14.45 2.53
CA GLY A 31 3.33 -14.15 3.70
C GLY A 31 2.69 -14.55 5.03
N ARG A 32 1.38 -14.39 5.17
CA ARG A 32 0.65 -14.85 6.35
C ARG A 32 0.70 -16.38 6.46
N ASP A 33 0.35 -17.09 5.40
CA ASP A 33 0.19 -18.54 5.38
C ASP A 33 1.54 -19.27 5.34
N GLY A 34 2.56 -18.67 4.75
CA GLY A 34 3.94 -19.17 4.65
C GLY A 34 4.82 -18.89 5.88
N GLY A 35 4.23 -18.71 7.06
CA GLY A 35 4.96 -18.58 8.32
C GLY A 35 4.74 -17.27 9.08
N GLY A 36 4.11 -16.26 8.46
CA GLY A 36 3.79 -15.00 9.11
C GLY A 36 2.81 -15.15 10.28
N GLU A 37 1.86 -16.08 10.21
CA GLU A 37 0.96 -16.40 11.32
C GLU A 37 1.71 -17.01 12.51
N GLU A 38 2.56 -18.00 12.28
CA GLU A 38 3.40 -18.60 13.33
C GLU A 38 4.34 -17.57 13.96
N LEU A 39 5.00 -16.76 13.13
CA LEU A 39 5.84 -15.66 13.58
C LEU A 39 5.04 -14.70 14.46
N SER A 40 3.84 -14.28 14.03
CA SER A 40 2.97 -13.42 14.84
C SER A 40 2.67 -14.05 16.20
N GLN A 41 2.35 -15.34 16.26
CA GLN A 41 2.08 -16.04 17.54
C GLN A 41 3.28 -16.02 18.49
N ARG A 42 4.51 -16.20 17.99
CA ARG A 42 5.74 -16.08 18.82
C ARG A 42 5.90 -14.71 19.48
N TYR A 43 5.30 -13.68 18.90
CA TYR A 43 5.34 -12.31 19.40
C TYR A 43 4.11 -11.88 20.21
N GLY A 44 3.13 -12.76 20.42
CA GLY A 44 1.88 -12.45 21.15
C GLY A 44 0.63 -12.39 20.27
N GLY A 45 0.73 -12.87 19.02
CA GLY A 45 -0.36 -12.99 18.06
C GLY A 45 -0.76 -11.66 17.41
N PRO A 46 -1.86 -11.66 16.63
CA PRO A 46 -2.30 -10.48 15.89
C PRO A 46 -2.58 -9.24 16.76
N ALA A 47 -2.94 -9.46 18.04
CA ALA A 47 -3.12 -8.38 19.02
C ALA A 47 -1.82 -7.64 19.36
N ALA A 48 -0.67 -8.27 19.16
CA ALA A 48 0.66 -7.71 19.39
C ALA A 48 1.33 -7.19 18.10
N THR A 49 0.96 -7.71 16.92
CA THR A 49 1.70 -7.43 15.67
C THR A 49 0.90 -6.71 14.58
N GLY A 50 -0.41 -6.53 14.74
CA GLY A 50 -1.28 -6.08 13.64
C GLY A 50 -0.86 -4.75 12.99
N PHE A 51 -0.47 -3.74 13.78
CA PHE A 51 -0.05 -2.44 13.23
C PHE A 51 1.41 -2.44 12.79
N LEU A 52 2.24 -3.34 13.32
CA LEU A 52 3.56 -3.58 12.74
C LEU A 52 3.45 -4.11 11.31
N VAL A 53 2.51 -5.00 11.01
CA VAL A 53 2.29 -5.51 9.63
C VAL A 53 1.71 -4.42 8.72
N GLU A 54 0.70 -3.68 9.18
CA GLU A 54 0.05 -2.61 8.42
C GLU A 54 1.05 -1.50 8.05
N PHE A 55 1.84 -1.02 9.02
CA PHE A 55 2.81 0.06 8.84
C PHE A 55 4.23 -0.45 8.63
N ARG A 56 4.41 -1.69 8.16
CA ARG A 56 5.73 -2.36 8.11
C ARG A 56 6.79 -1.59 7.35
N THR A 57 6.42 -0.89 6.28
CA THR A 57 7.35 -0.10 5.49
C THR A 57 7.79 1.13 6.28
N ARG A 58 6.86 1.83 6.92
CA ARG A 58 7.19 3.02 7.70
C ARG A 58 7.95 2.70 8.99
N LEU A 59 7.52 1.67 9.72
CA LEU A 59 8.08 1.33 11.03
C LEU A 59 9.40 0.58 10.95
N ALA A 60 9.69 -0.14 9.86
CA ALA A 60 10.99 -0.80 9.66
C ALA A 60 12.08 0.18 9.23
N ALA A 61 11.71 1.33 8.66
CA ALA A 61 12.68 2.36 8.30
C ALA A 61 13.43 2.89 9.54
N PRO A 62 14.74 3.18 9.44
CA PRO A 62 15.49 3.82 10.52
C PRO A 62 14.82 5.11 10.99
N GLY A 63 14.51 5.20 12.29
CA GLY A 63 13.80 6.36 12.85
C GLY A 63 12.34 6.49 12.44
N GLY A 64 11.77 5.44 11.83
CA GLY A 64 10.39 5.39 11.35
C GLY A 64 9.36 5.69 12.44
N THR A 65 8.49 6.66 12.14
CA THR A 65 7.38 7.08 13.00
C THR A 65 6.10 7.19 12.20
N VAL A 66 4.98 6.93 12.86
CA VAL A 66 3.63 7.21 12.35
C VAL A 66 2.97 8.22 13.28
N ASP A 67 2.51 9.34 12.71
CA ASP A 67 1.80 10.37 13.45
C ASP A 67 0.28 10.05 13.56
N PRO A 68 -0.47 10.78 14.40
CA PRO A 68 -1.90 10.53 14.56
C PRO A 68 -2.75 10.73 13.30
N ALA A 69 -2.42 11.69 12.45
CA ALA A 69 -3.17 11.98 11.22
C ALA A 69 -2.96 10.85 10.21
N GLY A 70 -1.71 10.46 10.01
CA GLY A 70 -1.32 9.33 9.20
C GLY A 70 -1.92 7.99 9.65
N PHE A 71 -1.98 7.76 10.97
CA PHE A 71 -2.66 6.61 11.53
C PHE A 71 -4.16 6.60 11.20
N ALA A 72 -4.83 7.74 11.37
CA ALA A 72 -6.24 7.88 11.03
C ALA A 72 -6.49 7.69 9.53
N ALA A 73 -5.60 8.24 8.69
CA ALA A 73 -5.68 8.11 7.25
C ALA A 73 -5.53 6.65 6.78
N VAL A 74 -4.55 5.91 7.27
CA VAL A 74 -4.38 4.49 6.91
C VAL A 74 -5.54 3.63 7.41
N THR A 75 -6.14 3.99 8.55
CA THR A 75 -7.22 3.22 9.18
C THR A 75 -8.63 3.78 8.93
N ARG A 76 -8.81 4.70 7.96
CA ARG A 76 -10.03 5.52 7.78
C ARG A 76 -11.36 4.76 7.66
N TYR A 77 -11.30 3.51 7.17
CA TYR A 77 -12.48 2.66 6.99
C TYR A 77 -12.78 1.75 8.22
N ARG A 78 -12.01 1.87 9.31
CA ARG A 78 -12.17 1.09 10.54
C ARG A 78 -12.70 1.97 11.66
N ASP A 79 -13.35 1.36 12.66
CA ASP A 79 -13.77 2.06 13.87
C ASP A 79 -12.56 2.68 14.61
N PRO A 80 -12.48 4.02 14.77
CA PRO A 80 -11.34 4.67 15.41
C PRO A 80 -11.08 4.19 16.84
N GLY A 81 -12.15 3.90 17.59
CA GLY A 81 -12.02 3.39 18.97
C GLY A 81 -11.37 2.01 19.02
N SER A 82 -11.73 1.12 18.10
CA SER A 82 -11.13 -0.20 17.95
C SER A 82 -9.67 -0.10 17.51
N CYS A 83 -9.34 0.81 16.59
CA CYS A 83 -7.97 1.09 16.19
C CYS A 83 -7.11 1.57 17.38
N GLN A 84 -7.61 2.51 18.19
CA GLN A 84 -6.87 2.96 19.38
C GLN A 84 -6.67 1.85 20.41
N ARG A 85 -7.70 1.04 20.69
CA ARG A 85 -7.56 -0.13 21.58
C ARG A 85 -6.55 -1.14 21.07
N ALA A 86 -6.49 -1.38 19.75
CA ALA A 86 -5.49 -2.26 19.16
C ALA A 86 -4.07 -1.68 19.28
N LEU A 87 -3.92 -0.35 19.14
CA LEU A 87 -2.64 0.33 19.31
C LEU A 87 -2.16 0.25 20.76
N ASP A 88 -3.05 0.52 21.72
CA ASP A 88 -2.76 0.41 23.15
C ASP A 88 -2.32 -1.01 23.55
N LYS A 89 -2.96 -2.03 22.98
CA LYS A 89 -2.53 -3.42 23.20
C LYS A 89 -1.11 -3.66 22.71
N GLN A 90 -0.76 -3.22 21.50
CA GLN A 90 0.59 -3.40 20.96
C GLN A 90 1.65 -2.64 21.76
N VAL A 91 1.28 -1.48 22.33
CA VAL A 91 2.12 -0.76 23.28
C VAL A 91 2.29 -1.55 24.58
N ALA A 92 1.22 -2.13 25.13
CA ALA A 92 1.28 -2.97 26.33
C ALA A 92 2.08 -4.27 26.12
N TYR A 93 2.08 -4.82 24.91
CA TYR A 93 2.95 -5.94 24.51
C TYR A 93 4.42 -5.53 24.31
N GLY A 94 4.75 -4.24 24.44
CA GLY A 94 6.10 -3.72 24.23
C GLY A 94 6.56 -3.78 22.78
N MET A 95 5.63 -3.82 21.82
CA MET A 95 5.91 -3.89 20.38
C MET A 95 6.01 -2.50 19.75
N LEU A 96 5.23 -1.55 20.26
CA LEU A 96 5.22 -0.15 19.85
C LEU A 96 5.49 0.77 21.04
N HIS A 97 6.11 1.91 20.78
CA HIS A 97 6.35 2.95 21.77
C HIS A 97 5.60 4.23 21.36
N ARG A 98 4.75 4.76 22.24
CA ARG A 98 4.12 6.07 22.08
C ARG A 98 5.11 7.17 22.44
N ARG A 99 5.28 8.14 21.55
CA ARG A 99 6.14 9.31 21.74
C ARG A 99 5.33 10.46 22.39
N PRO A 100 6.00 11.43 23.03
CA PRO A 100 5.32 12.58 23.66
C PRO A 100 4.52 13.45 22.68
N ASP A 101 4.91 13.46 21.41
CA ASP A 101 4.26 14.16 20.30
C ASP A 101 2.99 13.44 19.77
N GLY A 102 2.62 12.30 20.36
CA GLY A 102 1.48 11.48 19.94
C GLY A 102 1.80 10.51 18.80
N CYS A 103 3.00 10.58 18.21
CA CYS A 103 3.45 9.60 17.23
C CYS A 103 3.74 8.24 17.90
N PHE A 104 3.89 7.20 17.09
CA PHE A 104 4.42 5.93 17.55
C PHE A 104 5.53 5.40 16.64
N SER A 105 6.41 4.60 17.23
CA SER A 105 7.50 3.89 16.54
C SER A 105 7.57 2.45 17.04
N ALA A 106 8.21 1.57 16.28
CA ALA A 106 8.52 0.23 16.77
C ALA A 106 9.57 0.30 17.90
N THR A 107 9.40 -0.55 18.92
CA THR A 107 10.44 -0.81 19.93
C THR A 107 11.53 -1.71 19.33
N GLU A 108 12.60 -2.00 20.07
CA GLU A 108 13.57 -3.04 19.68
C GLU A 108 12.89 -4.39 19.39
N ARG A 109 11.93 -4.79 20.23
CA ARG A 109 11.14 -6.02 20.03
C ARG A 109 10.28 -5.93 18.77
N GLY A 110 9.67 -4.78 18.51
CA GLY A 110 8.93 -4.52 17.28
C GLY A 110 9.81 -4.57 16.03
N GLN A 111 11.02 -4.00 16.10
CA GLN A 111 12.00 -4.05 15.01
C GLN A 111 12.48 -5.48 14.74
N ALA A 112 12.68 -6.30 15.78
CA ALA A 112 13.01 -7.71 15.60
C ALA A 112 11.90 -8.46 14.85
N PHE A 113 10.63 -8.26 15.21
CA PHE A 113 9.49 -8.81 14.46
C PHE A 113 9.48 -8.31 13.00
N LEU A 114 9.73 -7.02 12.77
CA LEU A 114 9.76 -6.44 11.43
C LEU A 114 10.89 -7.02 10.58
N ALA A 115 12.07 -7.27 11.16
CA ALA A 115 13.15 -7.94 10.45
C ALA A 115 12.75 -9.37 10.04
N GLU A 116 12.14 -10.13 10.96
CA GLU A 116 11.70 -11.50 10.68
C GLU A 116 10.57 -11.55 9.65
N ILE A 117 9.58 -10.64 9.69
CA ILE A 117 8.49 -10.65 8.69
C ILE A 117 8.99 -10.25 7.29
N TYR A 118 10.06 -9.45 7.18
CA TYR A 118 10.71 -9.20 5.89
C TYR A 118 11.39 -10.45 5.33
N GLN A 119 11.96 -11.31 6.19
CA GLN A 119 12.50 -12.60 5.75
C GLN A 119 11.39 -13.55 5.27
N VAL A 120 10.27 -13.63 6.02
CA VAL A 120 9.10 -14.38 5.57
C VAL A 120 8.61 -13.87 4.20
N HIS A 121 8.48 -12.55 4.03
CA HIS A 121 8.10 -11.99 2.74
C HIS A 121 9.12 -12.28 1.63
N ALA A 122 10.42 -12.31 1.93
CA ALA A 122 11.45 -12.68 0.97
C ALA A 122 11.22 -14.10 0.44
N GLU A 123 11.12 -15.08 1.33
CA GLU A 123 10.92 -16.49 0.99
C GLU A 123 9.61 -16.70 0.21
N VAL A 124 8.49 -16.18 0.73
CA VAL A 124 7.18 -16.44 0.12
C VAL A 124 6.99 -15.73 -1.23
N THR A 125 7.61 -14.56 -1.43
CA THR A 125 7.50 -13.85 -2.72
C THR A 125 8.43 -14.42 -3.78
N GLU A 126 9.56 -15.02 -3.37
CA GLU A 126 10.41 -15.82 -4.25
C GLU A 126 9.65 -17.05 -4.77
N GLU A 127 8.96 -17.78 -3.89
CA GLU A 127 8.16 -18.93 -4.28
C GLU A 127 6.92 -18.54 -5.11
N LEU A 128 6.17 -17.53 -4.66
CA LEU A 128 4.91 -17.10 -5.29
C LEU A 128 5.12 -16.64 -6.73
N TRP A 129 6.25 -16.00 -7.03
CA TRP A 129 6.57 -15.45 -8.35
C TRP A 129 7.73 -16.16 -9.04
N ALA A 130 8.06 -17.38 -8.62
CA ALA A 130 9.06 -18.21 -9.26
C ALA A 130 8.77 -18.39 -10.76
N GLY A 131 9.79 -18.18 -11.60
CA GLY A 131 9.67 -18.25 -13.06
C GLY A 131 9.07 -16.99 -13.72
N HIS A 132 8.83 -15.93 -12.94
CA HIS A 132 8.38 -14.62 -13.42
C HIS A 132 9.40 -13.50 -13.16
N ASP A 133 10.69 -13.84 -13.02
CA ASP A 133 11.78 -12.94 -12.63
C ASP A 133 11.82 -11.65 -13.48
N ASP A 134 11.88 -11.78 -14.81
CA ASP A 134 11.91 -10.63 -15.72
C ASP A 134 10.68 -9.73 -15.58
N ARG A 135 9.53 -10.33 -15.26
CA ARG A 135 8.25 -9.64 -15.09
C ARG A 135 8.24 -8.84 -13.80
N VAL A 136 8.73 -9.46 -12.72
CA VAL A 136 8.89 -8.80 -11.42
C VAL A 136 9.84 -7.61 -11.54
N VAL A 137 10.98 -7.77 -12.21
CA VAL A 137 11.96 -6.68 -12.44
C VAL A 137 11.31 -5.50 -13.20
N ARG A 138 10.64 -5.76 -14.34
CA ARG A 138 9.96 -4.70 -15.10
C ARG A 138 8.89 -3.97 -14.28
N LEU A 139 8.12 -4.69 -13.47
CA LEU A 139 7.12 -4.10 -12.60
C LEU A 139 7.74 -3.24 -11.52
N ILE A 140 8.83 -3.69 -10.89
CA ILE A 140 9.58 -2.89 -9.90
C ILE A 140 10.04 -1.58 -10.53
N GLU A 141 10.65 -1.62 -11.72
CA GLU A 141 11.11 -0.42 -12.43
C GLU A 141 9.97 0.55 -12.76
N ALA A 142 8.87 0.04 -13.32
CA ALA A 142 7.70 0.85 -13.65
C ALA A 142 7.07 1.48 -12.40
N LEU A 143 6.80 0.68 -11.36
CA LEU A 143 6.24 1.16 -10.10
C LEU A 143 7.18 2.15 -9.40
N GLY A 144 8.50 1.95 -9.50
CA GLY A 144 9.50 2.88 -8.99
C GLY A 144 9.34 4.27 -9.61
N ARG A 145 9.24 4.35 -10.94
CA ARG A 145 9.00 5.64 -11.64
C ARG A 145 7.67 6.28 -11.23
N LEU A 146 6.60 5.49 -11.10
CA LEU A 146 5.30 5.98 -10.67
C LEU A 146 5.38 6.59 -9.27
N LEU A 147 6.01 5.89 -8.32
CA LEU A 147 6.14 6.36 -6.94
C LEU A 147 7.03 7.59 -6.85
N THR A 148 8.15 7.62 -7.58
CA THR A 148 9.01 8.81 -7.65
C THR A 148 8.22 10.01 -8.14
N TYR A 149 7.44 9.87 -9.22
CA TYR A 149 6.61 10.97 -9.71
C TYR A 149 5.55 11.40 -8.70
N ALA A 150 4.85 10.44 -8.09
CA ALA A 150 3.83 10.73 -7.08
C ALA A 150 4.39 11.51 -5.89
N MET A 151 5.60 11.17 -5.43
CA MET A 151 6.28 11.87 -4.34
C MET A 151 6.72 13.28 -4.75
N VAL A 152 7.30 13.46 -5.95
CA VAL A 152 7.69 14.79 -6.45
C VAL A 152 6.47 15.70 -6.59
N ALA A 153 5.37 15.19 -7.17
CA ALA A 153 4.12 15.95 -7.29
C ALA A 153 3.56 16.35 -5.91
N ALA A 154 3.65 15.46 -4.92
CA ALA A 154 3.24 15.74 -3.54
C ALA A 154 4.05 16.85 -2.87
N GLU A 155 5.35 16.93 -3.18
CA GLU A 155 6.24 17.98 -2.67
C GLU A 155 5.99 19.34 -3.34
N GLU A 156 5.70 19.35 -4.65
CA GLU A 156 5.43 20.57 -5.43
C GLU A 156 4.10 21.22 -5.05
N GLU A 157 3.10 20.42 -4.67
CA GLU A 157 1.80 20.89 -4.20
C GLU A 157 1.50 20.33 -2.81
N PRO A 158 2.02 20.94 -1.72
CA PRO A 158 1.77 20.48 -0.36
C PRO A 158 0.27 20.40 -0.06
N GLY A 159 -0.21 19.20 0.31
CA GLY A 159 -1.63 18.89 0.50
C GLY A 159 -2.31 18.22 -0.71
N SER A 160 -1.59 17.97 -1.80
CA SER A 160 -2.08 17.21 -2.96
C SER A 160 -1.99 15.69 -2.75
N ALA A 161 -0.97 15.21 -2.03
CA ALA A 161 -0.94 13.84 -1.53
C ALA A 161 -1.84 13.73 -0.31
N GLY A 162 -2.64 12.66 -0.26
CA GLY A 162 -3.37 12.34 0.95
C GLY A 162 -2.46 11.77 2.03
N ASP A 163 -2.99 11.85 3.25
CA ASP A 163 -2.24 11.57 4.47
C ASP A 163 -1.79 10.10 4.57
N ALA A 164 -2.43 9.14 3.88
CA ALA A 164 -1.99 7.75 3.97
C ALA A 164 -0.78 7.45 3.08
N PHE A 165 -0.75 7.97 1.85
CA PHE A 165 0.39 7.82 0.96
C PHE A 165 1.65 8.44 1.59
N ALA A 166 1.54 9.64 2.16
CA ALA A 166 2.65 10.32 2.82
C ALA A 166 3.26 9.53 3.99
N VAL A 167 2.47 8.70 4.68
CA VAL A 167 2.95 7.86 5.78
C VAL A 167 3.81 6.68 5.28
N VAL A 168 3.45 6.11 4.14
CA VAL A 168 4.02 4.85 3.65
C VAL A 168 4.98 5.03 2.47
N ALA A 169 5.14 6.25 1.97
CA ALA A 169 6.06 6.64 0.93
C ALA A 169 7.28 7.42 1.50
N PRO A 170 8.50 7.18 0.99
CA PRO A 170 8.87 6.03 0.16
C PRO A 170 8.73 4.72 0.96
N PRO A 171 8.41 3.58 0.31
CA PRO A 171 8.45 2.30 0.99
C PRO A 171 9.87 2.03 1.49
N HIS A 172 10.00 1.45 2.68
CA HIS A 172 11.30 0.97 3.14
C HIS A 172 11.73 -0.25 2.33
N GLU A 173 12.90 -0.12 1.71
CA GLU A 173 13.53 -1.12 0.87
C GLU A 173 14.96 -1.31 1.41
N PRO A 174 15.18 -2.28 2.32
CA PRO A 174 16.52 -2.57 2.84
C PRO A 174 17.52 -2.90 1.73
N ASP A 175 18.79 -2.56 1.96
CA ASP A 175 19.86 -2.96 1.06
C ASP A 175 19.87 -4.48 0.87
N GLY A 176 19.89 -4.92 -0.39
CA GLY A 176 19.86 -6.33 -0.75
C GLY A 176 18.49 -7.00 -0.63
N ALA A 177 17.40 -6.25 -0.41
CA ALA A 177 16.06 -6.82 -0.44
C ALA A 177 15.75 -7.50 -1.79
N PRO A 178 15.18 -8.72 -1.78
CA PRO A 178 14.92 -9.45 -3.02
C PRO A 178 13.80 -8.77 -3.83
N PRO A 179 13.77 -8.98 -5.17
CA PRO A 179 12.81 -8.33 -6.06
C PRO A 179 11.36 -8.47 -5.61
N GLY A 180 10.96 -9.65 -5.12
CA GLY A 180 9.61 -9.88 -4.64
C GLY A 180 9.20 -8.95 -3.47
N VAL A 181 10.09 -8.70 -2.52
CA VAL A 181 9.84 -7.77 -1.41
C VAL A 181 9.70 -6.33 -1.91
N LEU A 182 10.55 -5.92 -2.86
CA LEU A 182 10.46 -4.58 -3.48
C LEU A 182 9.11 -4.41 -4.18
N LEU A 183 8.70 -5.40 -4.99
CA LEU A 183 7.42 -5.38 -5.70
C LEU A 183 6.25 -5.29 -4.71
N LEU A 184 6.22 -6.14 -3.69
CA LEU A 184 5.17 -6.17 -2.67
C LEU A 184 5.04 -4.81 -1.95
N ASN A 185 6.15 -4.21 -1.57
CA ASN A 185 6.16 -2.93 -0.86
C ASN A 185 5.71 -1.77 -1.77
N ARG A 186 6.19 -1.72 -3.02
CA ARG A 186 5.79 -0.67 -3.99
C ARG A 186 4.31 -0.77 -4.37
N LEU A 187 3.78 -1.97 -4.56
CA LEU A 187 2.34 -2.19 -4.76
C LEU A 187 1.54 -1.67 -3.56
N GLY A 188 1.97 -2.00 -2.34
CA GLY A 188 1.33 -1.52 -1.11
C GLY A 188 1.27 0.01 -1.03
N THR A 189 2.38 0.68 -1.31
CA THR A 189 2.45 2.15 -1.33
C THR A 189 1.53 2.75 -2.42
N LEU A 190 1.51 2.18 -3.63
CA LEU A 190 0.63 2.65 -4.71
C LEU A 190 -0.86 2.50 -4.37
N ARG A 191 -1.23 1.47 -3.61
CA ARG A 191 -2.62 1.30 -3.12
C ARG A 191 -3.06 2.44 -2.21
N TYR A 192 -2.17 2.96 -1.36
CA TYR A 192 -2.52 4.11 -0.51
C TYR A 192 -2.63 5.42 -1.30
N HIS A 193 -1.84 5.61 -2.37
CA HIS A 193 -2.06 6.72 -3.30
C HIS A 193 -3.48 6.69 -3.90
N ARG A 194 -3.95 5.50 -4.33
CA ARG A 194 -5.34 5.34 -4.79
C ARG A 194 -6.34 5.53 -3.65
N ALA A 195 -6.07 5.04 -2.45
CA ALA A 195 -6.97 5.20 -1.31
C ALA A 195 -7.20 6.68 -0.95
N ASP A 196 -6.18 7.52 -1.09
CA ASP A 196 -6.27 8.96 -0.93
C ASP A 196 -7.07 9.62 -2.06
N ALA A 197 -6.85 9.22 -3.31
CA ALA A 197 -7.70 9.66 -4.42
C ALA A 197 -9.17 9.28 -4.22
N HIS A 198 -9.45 8.10 -3.65
CA HIS A 198 -10.81 7.63 -3.36
C HIS A 198 -11.44 8.47 -2.25
N GLU A 199 -10.69 8.75 -1.18
CA GLU A 199 -11.14 9.64 -0.10
C GLU A 199 -11.49 11.03 -0.61
N ALA A 200 -10.61 11.64 -1.38
CA ALA A 200 -10.91 12.94 -1.96
C ALA A 200 -12.14 12.92 -2.89
N ALA A 201 -12.37 11.81 -3.62
CA ALA A 201 -13.53 11.65 -4.49
C ALA A 201 -14.84 11.51 -3.70
N TRP A 202 -14.91 10.62 -2.71
CA TRP A 202 -16.14 10.44 -1.94
C TRP A 202 -16.41 11.60 -0.98
N THR A 203 -15.38 12.26 -0.45
CA THR A 203 -15.52 13.50 0.33
C THR A 203 -16.13 14.61 -0.53
N ALA A 204 -15.67 14.76 -1.77
CA ALA A 204 -16.24 15.73 -2.72
C ALA A 204 -17.70 15.42 -3.09
N ALA A 205 -18.10 14.15 -3.05
CA ALA A 205 -19.49 13.71 -3.22
C ALA A 205 -20.34 13.82 -1.93
N GLY A 206 -19.77 14.29 -0.82
CA GLY A 206 -20.49 14.48 0.46
C GLY A 206 -20.66 13.21 1.28
N HIS A 207 -19.93 12.13 0.96
CA HIS A 207 -19.93 10.92 1.76
C HIS A 207 -18.96 11.02 2.95
N SER A 208 -19.14 10.11 3.90
CA SER A 208 -18.16 9.76 4.91
C SER A 208 -17.59 8.37 4.61
N ALA A 209 -16.52 7.97 5.29
CA ALA A 209 -15.97 6.62 5.19
C ALA A 209 -17.02 5.52 5.48
N LEU A 210 -17.96 5.78 6.40
CA LEU A 210 -19.06 4.85 6.68
C LEU A 210 -20.05 4.81 5.52
N SER A 211 -20.56 5.97 5.09
CA SER A 211 -21.62 6.00 4.08
C SER A 211 -21.14 5.55 2.69
N VAL A 212 -19.87 5.78 2.32
CA VAL A 212 -19.30 5.25 1.07
C VAL A 212 -19.13 3.73 1.11
N THR A 213 -18.84 3.16 2.29
CA THR A 213 -18.71 1.70 2.47
C THR A 213 -20.08 1.02 2.36
N GLU A 214 -21.14 1.67 2.83
CA GLU A 214 -22.53 1.19 2.73
C GLU A 214 -23.17 1.49 1.36
N LEU A 215 -22.53 2.31 0.52
CA LEU A 215 -23.06 2.71 -0.77
C LEU A 215 -23.13 1.52 -1.74
N THR A 216 -24.35 1.15 -2.11
CA THR A 216 -24.62 0.07 -3.08
C THR A 216 -24.19 0.45 -4.50
N ALA A 217 -24.03 -0.57 -5.35
CA ALA A 217 -23.71 -0.34 -6.76
C ALA A 217 -24.80 0.48 -7.46
N GLY A 218 -24.40 1.55 -8.14
CA GLY A 218 -25.30 2.47 -8.82
C GLY A 218 -24.56 3.66 -9.44
N PRO A 219 -25.29 4.61 -10.05
CA PRO A 219 -24.68 5.77 -10.72
C PRO A 219 -23.80 6.63 -9.82
N GLU A 220 -24.18 6.80 -8.55
CA GLU A 220 -23.41 7.58 -7.57
C GLU A 220 -22.08 6.90 -7.24
N ARG A 221 -22.11 5.60 -6.93
CA ARG A 221 -20.90 4.80 -6.72
C ARG A 221 -19.99 4.86 -7.95
N LEU A 222 -20.55 4.71 -9.15
CA LEU A 222 -19.80 4.78 -10.40
C LEU A 222 -19.13 6.16 -10.59
N ALA A 223 -19.83 7.25 -10.28
CA ALA A 223 -19.26 8.60 -10.38
C ALA A 223 -18.07 8.78 -9.41
N ILE A 224 -18.16 8.25 -8.19
CA ILE A 224 -17.05 8.25 -7.22
C ILE A 224 -15.85 7.46 -7.74
N GLU A 225 -16.07 6.25 -8.30
CA GLU A 225 -14.97 5.44 -8.84
C GLU A 225 -14.30 6.11 -10.06
N GLN A 226 -15.08 6.73 -10.96
CA GLN A 226 -14.55 7.48 -12.10
C GLN A 226 -13.73 8.71 -11.67
N GLU A 227 -14.22 9.43 -10.65
CA GLU A 227 -13.49 10.56 -10.08
C GLU A 227 -12.21 10.11 -9.35
N THR A 228 -12.27 8.95 -8.69
CA THR A 228 -11.09 8.31 -8.08
C THR A 228 -10.05 7.98 -9.14
N ASP A 229 -10.46 7.39 -10.26
CA ASP A 229 -9.58 7.04 -11.38
C ASP A 229 -8.94 8.29 -11.99
N ARG A 230 -9.72 9.37 -12.14
CA ARG A 230 -9.22 10.66 -12.63
C ARG A 230 -8.19 11.26 -11.69
N ARG A 231 -8.42 11.23 -10.37
CA ARG A 231 -7.50 11.75 -9.34
C ARG A 231 -6.24 10.90 -9.21
N ALA A 232 -6.39 9.58 -9.24
CA ALA A 232 -5.28 8.63 -9.15
C ALA A 232 -4.43 8.58 -10.43
N ALA A 233 -4.84 9.25 -11.51
CA ALA A 233 -4.21 9.16 -12.82
C ALA A 233 -2.80 9.78 -12.89
N GLY A 234 -2.52 10.76 -12.02
CA GLY A 234 -1.32 11.62 -12.08
C GLY A 234 -0.01 10.85 -12.29
N PRO A 235 0.34 9.88 -11.43
CA PRO A 235 1.58 9.12 -11.58
C PRO A 235 1.73 8.40 -12.92
N TYR A 236 0.64 7.94 -13.52
CA TYR A 236 0.68 7.13 -14.75
C TYR A 236 1.02 7.91 -16.01
N VAL A 237 1.17 9.24 -15.93
CA VAL A 237 1.61 10.09 -17.06
C VAL A 237 3.07 9.84 -17.44
N VAL A 238 3.90 9.33 -16.53
CA VAL A 238 5.32 9.02 -16.78
C VAL A 238 5.52 7.76 -17.62
N LEU A 239 4.47 6.98 -17.81
CA LEU A 239 4.46 5.82 -18.68
C LEU A 239 3.92 6.21 -20.05
N THR A 240 4.46 5.62 -21.10
CA THR A 240 3.85 5.62 -22.43
C THR A 240 2.61 4.72 -22.45
N ALA A 241 1.81 4.79 -23.53
CA ALA A 241 0.66 3.90 -23.68
C ALA A 241 1.08 2.41 -23.75
N GLU A 242 2.20 2.12 -24.41
CA GLU A 242 2.77 0.77 -24.50
C GLU A 242 3.24 0.26 -23.13
N GLU A 243 3.95 1.11 -22.36
CA GLU A 243 4.38 0.74 -21.00
C GLU A 243 3.18 0.50 -20.08
N ARG A 244 2.11 1.29 -20.19
CA ARG A 244 0.85 1.04 -19.46
C ARG A 244 0.29 -0.34 -19.81
N LEU A 245 0.17 -0.68 -21.09
CA LEU A 245 -0.30 -2.01 -21.52
C LEU A 245 0.62 -3.12 -21.01
N ALA A 246 1.94 -2.92 -21.04
CA ALA A 246 2.91 -3.88 -20.51
C ALA A 246 2.74 -4.09 -19.01
N VAL A 247 2.56 -3.03 -18.21
CA VAL A 247 2.29 -3.14 -16.76
C VAL A 247 1.00 -3.92 -16.49
N LEU A 248 -0.07 -3.68 -17.24
CA LEU A 248 -1.31 -4.45 -17.10
C LEU A 248 -1.10 -5.92 -17.43
N ALA A 249 -0.41 -6.23 -18.53
CA ALA A 249 -0.12 -7.61 -18.93
C ALA A 249 0.80 -8.31 -17.91
N ASP A 250 1.78 -7.59 -17.38
CA ASP A 250 2.70 -8.07 -16.35
C ASP A 250 1.96 -8.36 -15.04
N LEU A 251 1.15 -7.44 -14.53
CA LEU A 251 0.31 -7.71 -13.36
C LEU A 251 -0.70 -8.83 -13.58
N ALA A 252 -1.30 -8.93 -14.77
CA ALA A 252 -2.30 -9.95 -15.10
C ALA A 252 -1.72 -11.37 -15.08
N ALA A 253 -0.48 -11.55 -15.53
CA ALA A 253 0.15 -12.87 -15.61
C ALA A 253 0.87 -13.30 -14.33
N LEU A 254 1.11 -12.40 -13.38
CA LEU A 254 1.63 -12.79 -12.07
C LEU A 254 0.57 -13.62 -11.31
N PRO A 255 0.96 -14.72 -10.66
CA PRO A 255 0.12 -15.43 -9.71
C PRO A 255 -0.44 -14.48 -8.65
N GLY A 256 -1.76 -14.57 -8.42
CA GLY A 256 -2.48 -13.81 -7.40
C GLY A 256 -3.95 -14.16 -7.29
#